data_AF-A0A453F3Q8-F1
#
_entry.id   AF-A0A453F3Q8-F1
#
_cell.length_a   1.000
_cell.length_b   1.000
_cell.length_c   1.000
_cell.angle_alpha   90.00
_cell.angle_beta   90.00
_cell.angle_gamma   90.00
#
_symmetry.space_group_name_H-M   'P 1'
#
loop_
_entity.id
_entity.type
_entity.pdbx_description
1 polymer ?
#
loop_
_entity_poly.entity_id
_entity_poly.type
_entity_poly.pdbx_seq_one_letter_code
_entity_poly.pdbx_strand_id
1 'polypeptide(L)'
;MSTSRVLQMYFVSKSLAEKAAMEYASENGLDFISIIPTLVVGPFLSAGMPPSLVTALALITGNEAHYSILKQVQLVHLDDLCDAMTFLFEHPEANGRYICSSHDATIHGLARMLRDRFPEYSIPQKFAGVDDDLQPIHFSSKKLLDHGFSFRYTAEDMFDAAIRTCREKGLIPLGDAPPPAAGGKLGALAAGEGQAIGAET
;
A
#
# COMPACT_ATOMS: atom_id res chain seq x y z
N MET A 1 -11.44 -3.36 -16.66
CA MET A 1 -9.95 -3.37 -16.78
C MET A 1 -9.40 -4.37 -15.78
N SER A 2 -8.46 -5.24 -16.17
CA SER A 2 -7.83 -6.19 -15.22
C SER A 2 -6.88 -5.46 -14.25
N THR A 3 -6.86 -5.86 -12.97
CA THR A 3 -5.99 -5.30 -11.91
C THR A 3 -4.52 -5.21 -12.34
N SER A 4 -4.05 -6.20 -13.11
CA SER A 4 -2.69 -6.24 -13.67
C SER A 4 -2.37 -5.02 -14.55
N ARG A 5 -3.32 -4.56 -15.38
CA ARG A 5 -3.13 -3.41 -16.28
C ARG A 5 -3.08 -2.09 -15.50
N VAL A 6 -3.89 -1.95 -14.46
CA VAL A 6 -3.91 -0.74 -13.61
C VAL A 6 -2.59 -0.59 -12.87
N LEU A 7 -2.06 -1.68 -12.31
CA LEU A 7 -0.76 -1.68 -11.64
C LEU A 7 0.39 -1.34 -12.60
N GLN A 8 0.37 -1.89 -13.83
CA GLN A 8 1.37 -1.50 -14.84
C GLN A 8 1.34 -0.01 -15.16
N MET A 9 0.15 0.57 -15.37
CA MET A 9 0.00 2.01 -15.61
C MET A 9 0.48 2.86 -14.43
N TYR A 10 0.22 2.39 -13.20
CA TYR A 10 0.74 3.02 -11.99
C TYR A 10 2.27 3.03 -11.95
N PHE A 11 2.93 1.87 -12.17
CA PHE A 11 4.39 1.81 -12.14
C PHE A 11 5.05 2.65 -13.23
N VAL A 12 4.50 2.64 -14.46
CA VAL A 12 4.98 3.48 -15.55
C VAL A 12 4.82 4.95 -15.21
N SER A 13 3.64 5.37 -14.75
CA SER A 13 3.39 6.78 -14.43
C SER A 13 4.28 7.29 -13.30
N LYS A 14 4.48 6.52 -12.22
CA LYS A 14 5.37 6.91 -11.10
C LYS A 14 6.83 6.99 -11.54
N SER A 15 7.29 6.03 -12.35
CA SER A 15 8.67 6.03 -12.86
C SER A 15 8.95 7.21 -13.79
N LEU A 16 8.02 7.55 -14.68
CA LEU A 16 8.17 8.70 -15.59
C LEU A 16 8.08 10.03 -14.83
N ALA A 17 7.15 10.14 -13.87
CA ALA A 17 7.00 11.34 -13.07
C ALA A 17 8.24 11.63 -12.20
N GLU A 18 8.82 10.60 -11.56
CA GLU A 18 10.05 10.79 -10.77
C GLU A 18 11.21 11.27 -11.65
N LYS A 19 11.41 10.67 -12.83
CA LYS A 19 12.46 11.09 -13.77
C LYS A 19 12.29 12.55 -14.19
N ALA A 20 11.09 12.92 -14.64
CA ALA A 20 10.78 14.28 -15.07
C ALA A 20 10.94 15.29 -13.92
N ALA A 21 10.52 14.94 -12.71
CA ALA A 21 10.67 15.80 -11.54
C ALA A 21 12.14 16.03 -11.18
N MET A 22 12.97 14.98 -11.24
CA MET A 22 14.41 15.07 -10.98
C MET A 22 15.13 15.90 -12.04
N GLU A 23 14.83 15.69 -13.32
CA GLU A 23 15.39 16.47 -14.43
C GLU A 23 15.06 17.95 -14.24
N TYR A 24 13.77 18.27 -14.05
CA TYR A 24 13.31 19.63 -13.82
C TYR A 24 13.95 20.27 -12.58
N ALA A 25 14.08 19.54 -11.47
CA ALA A 25 14.72 20.04 -10.27
C ALA A 25 16.19 20.38 -10.52
N SER A 26 16.93 19.52 -11.23
CA SER A 26 18.33 19.76 -11.58
C SER A 26 18.53 20.96 -12.50
N GLU A 27 17.65 21.14 -13.48
CA GLU A 27 17.71 22.25 -14.44
C GLU A 27 17.39 23.61 -13.80
N ASN A 28 16.55 23.60 -12.76
CA ASN A 28 16.06 24.82 -12.11
C ASN A 28 16.70 25.09 -10.73
N GLY A 29 17.71 24.30 -10.34
CA GLY A 29 18.40 24.45 -9.05
C GLY A 29 17.48 24.28 -7.83
N LEU A 30 16.48 23.40 -7.93
CA LEU A 30 15.57 23.08 -6.82
C LEU A 30 16.18 21.99 -5.95
N ASP A 31 16.08 22.16 -4.63
CA ASP A 31 16.34 21.09 -3.69
C ASP A 31 15.17 20.10 -3.74
N PHE A 32 15.45 18.88 -4.18
CA PHE A 32 14.46 17.86 -4.44
C PHE A 32 14.91 16.51 -3.88
N ILE A 33 14.02 15.94 -3.07
CA ILE A 33 14.18 14.61 -2.48
C ILE A 33 13.04 13.72 -2.97
N SER A 34 13.39 12.54 -3.45
CA SER A 34 12.42 11.49 -3.80
C SER A 34 12.48 10.37 -2.76
N ILE A 35 11.33 10.07 -2.18
CA ILE A 35 11.18 8.98 -1.21
C ILE A 35 10.43 7.85 -1.90
N ILE A 36 11.01 6.65 -1.85
CA ILE A 36 10.53 5.45 -2.53
C ILE A 36 10.05 4.48 -1.46
N PRO A 37 8.77 4.59 -1.04
CA PRO A 37 8.17 3.60 -0.15
C PRO A 37 7.92 2.30 -0.90
N THR A 38 7.95 1.20 -0.15
CA THR A 38 7.45 -0.10 -0.58
C THR A 38 5.98 -0.25 -0.21
N LEU A 39 5.47 -1.46 0.08
CA LEU A 39 4.08 -1.62 0.47
C LEU A 39 3.86 -1.04 1.87
N VAL A 40 3.14 0.08 1.94
CA VAL A 40 2.85 0.79 3.18
C VAL A 40 1.70 0.12 3.93
N VAL A 41 1.96 -0.31 5.16
CA VAL A 41 1.01 -1.04 6.00
C VAL A 41 0.98 -0.42 7.40
N GLY A 42 -0.20 -0.24 7.98
CA GLY A 42 -0.36 0.35 9.30
C GLY A 42 -1.80 0.82 9.56
N PRO A 43 -2.06 1.45 10.72
CA PRO A 43 -3.35 2.06 11.02
C PRO A 43 -3.60 3.26 10.10
N PHE A 44 -4.85 3.69 9.96
CA PHE A 44 -5.19 4.81 9.09
C PHE A 44 -6.43 5.57 9.58
N LEU A 45 -6.47 6.87 9.25
CA LEU A 45 -7.55 7.76 9.65
C LEU A 45 -8.73 7.73 8.67
N SER A 46 -8.49 7.48 7.38
CA SER A 46 -9.53 7.51 6.34
C SER A 46 -10.70 6.56 6.64
N ALA A 47 -11.89 6.91 6.16
CA ALA A 47 -13.08 6.07 6.34
C ALA A 47 -13.05 4.82 5.43
N GLY A 48 -12.56 4.98 4.20
CA GLY A 48 -12.45 3.89 3.23
C GLY A 48 -11.15 3.10 3.33
N MET A 49 -11.16 1.91 2.73
CA MET A 49 -10.01 1.01 2.63
C MET A 49 -8.87 1.67 1.82
N PRO A 50 -7.68 1.87 2.42
CA PRO A 50 -6.51 2.34 1.67
C PRO A 50 -6.14 1.36 0.53
N PRO A 51 -5.76 1.85 -0.66
CA PRO A 51 -5.38 0.98 -1.78
C PRO A 51 -4.23 0.01 -1.47
N SER A 52 -3.26 0.43 -0.64
CA SER A 52 -2.17 -0.46 -0.21
C SER A 52 -2.70 -1.61 0.65
N LEU A 53 -3.68 -1.36 1.53
CA LEU A 53 -4.26 -2.40 2.39
C LEU A 53 -5.15 -3.39 1.63
N VAL A 54 -5.74 -3.01 0.49
CA VAL A 54 -6.35 -3.98 -0.43
C VAL A 54 -5.34 -5.04 -0.87
N THR A 55 -4.08 -4.62 -1.10
CA THR A 55 -2.99 -5.53 -1.46
C THR A 55 -2.45 -6.26 -0.24
N ALA A 56 -2.14 -5.56 0.84
CA ALA A 56 -1.55 -6.14 2.05
C ALA A 56 -2.44 -7.22 2.68
N LEU A 57 -3.76 -6.98 2.71
CA LEU A 57 -4.74 -7.89 3.30
C LEU A 57 -5.36 -8.85 2.27
N ALA A 58 -4.77 -8.98 1.08
CA ALA A 58 -5.27 -9.88 0.04
C ALA A 58 -5.32 -11.34 0.50
N LEU A 59 -4.37 -11.76 1.34
CA LEU A 59 -4.32 -13.11 1.92
C LEU A 59 -5.47 -13.40 2.91
N ILE A 60 -6.00 -12.36 3.56
CA ILE A 60 -7.16 -12.46 4.47
C ILE A 60 -8.47 -12.39 3.70
N THR A 61 -8.52 -11.55 2.66
CA THR A 61 -9.73 -11.30 1.87
C THR A 61 -9.91 -12.27 0.69
N GLY A 62 -8.91 -13.13 0.42
CA GLY A 62 -8.91 -14.05 -0.71
C GLY A 62 -8.75 -13.38 -2.08
N ASN A 63 -8.23 -12.14 -2.12
CA ASN A 63 -8.10 -11.38 -3.37
C ASN A 63 -6.82 -11.76 -4.13
N GLU A 64 -6.85 -12.90 -4.82
CA GLU A 64 -5.69 -13.49 -5.52
C GLU A 64 -5.08 -12.57 -6.59
N ALA A 65 -5.83 -11.60 -7.12
CA ALA A 65 -5.33 -10.64 -8.12
C ALA A 65 -4.15 -9.79 -7.61
N HIS A 66 -3.96 -9.71 -6.30
CA HIS A 66 -2.88 -8.96 -5.65
C HIS A 66 -1.70 -9.85 -5.22
N TYR A 67 -1.79 -11.17 -5.36
CA TYR A 67 -0.72 -12.08 -4.92
C TYR A 67 0.58 -11.91 -5.70
N SER A 68 0.52 -11.40 -6.93
CA SER A 68 1.71 -11.07 -7.71
C SER A 68 2.61 -10.02 -7.02
N ILE A 69 2.02 -9.05 -6.32
CA ILE A 69 2.75 -8.07 -5.52
C ILE A 69 3.26 -8.71 -4.22
N LEU A 70 2.44 -9.58 -3.60
CA LEU A 70 2.79 -10.22 -2.34
C LEU A 70 3.85 -11.32 -2.47
N LYS A 71 4.09 -11.84 -3.68
CA LYS A 71 5.02 -12.94 -3.97
C LYS A 71 6.39 -12.74 -3.29
N GLN A 72 6.99 -11.57 -3.45
CA GLN A 72 8.23 -11.12 -2.80
C GLN A 72 8.02 -9.66 -2.38
N VAL A 73 7.34 -9.47 -1.26
CA VAL A 73 6.89 -8.16 -0.78
C VAL A 73 7.95 -7.47 0.06
N GLN A 74 7.99 -6.15 -0.04
CA GLN A 74 8.74 -5.28 0.87
C GLN A 74 7.75 -4.36 1.59
N LEU A 75 8.02 -4.06 2.85
CA LEU A 75 7.07 -3.45 3.77
C LEU A 75 7.69 -2.25 4.50
N VAL A 76 6.86 -1.26 4.75
CA VAL A 76 7.16 -0.14 5.63
C VAL A 76 5.93 0.25 6.43
N HIS A 77 6.13 0.58 7.70
CA HIS A 77 5.03 1.05 8.55
C HIS A 77 4.60 2.46 8.11
N LEU A 78 3.30 2.76 8.17
CA LEU A 78 2.78 4.08 7.80
C LEU A 78 3.47 5.21 8.57
N ASP A 79 3.55 5.10 9.90
CA ASP A 79 4.19 6.12 10.73
C ASP A 79 5.70 6.23 10.47
N ASP A 80 6.42 5.12 10.25
CA ASP A 80 7.85 5.19 9.90
C ASP A 80 8.05 5.92 8.56
N LEU A 81 7.14 5.73 7.60
CA LEU A 81 7.19 6.46 6.34
C LEU A 81 6.96 7.96 6.54
N CYS A 82 5.95 8.34 7.35
CA CYS A 82 5.69 9.74 7.66
C CYS A 82 6.86 10.38 8.42
N ASP A 83 7.44 9.68 9.39
CA ASP A 83 8.61 10.14 10.12
C ASP A 83 9.81 10.28 9.19
N ALA A 84 10.02 9.36 8.25
CA ALA A 84 11.09 9.45 7.25
C ALA A 84 10.92 10.65 6.32
N MET A 85 9.68 11.00 5.95
CA MET A 85 9.39 12.20 5.16
C MET A 85 9.76 13.48 5.92
N THR A 86 9.34 13.60 7.17
CA THR A 86 9.72 14.74 8.02
C THR A 86 11.22 14.79 8.26
N PHE A 87 11.83 13.65 8.60
CA PHE A 87 13.26 13.53 8.83
C PHE A 87 14.08 14.01 7.63
N LEU A 88 13.77 13.53 6.42
CA LEU A 88 14.51 13.92 5.21
C LEU A 88 14.27 15.38 4.82
N PHE A 89 13.07 15.91 5.07
CA PHE A 89 12.77 17.32 4.85
C PHE A 89 13.58 18.25 5.78
N GLU A 90 13.77 17.86 7.03
CA GLU A 90 14.49 18.64 8.04
C GLU A 90 16.02 18.44 7.99
N HIS A 91 16.52 17.46 7.24
CA HIS A 91 17.92 17.07 7.24
C HIS A 91 18.70 17.76 6.10
N PRO A 92 19.59 18.75 6.39
CA PRO A 92 20.19 19.59 5.35
C PRO A 92 21.09 18.86 4.35
N GLU A 93 21.61 17.68 4.73
CA GLU A 93 22.47 16.87 3.87
C GLU A 93 21.66 15.88 3.00
N ALA A 94 20.34 15.79 3.20
CA ALA A 94 19.50 14.89 2.45
C ALA A 94 19.38 15.35 1.00
N ASN A 95 19.61 14.45 0.05
CA ASN A 95 19.59 14.78 -1.37
C ASN A 95 19.22 13.56 -2.24
N GLY A 96 18.56 13.82 -3.37
CA GLY A 96 18.26 12.79 -4.36
C GLY A 96 17.26 11.74 -3.84
N ARG A 97 17.54 10.45 -4.08
CA ARG A 97 16.58 9.36 -3.85
C ARG A 97 16.85 8.59 -2.55
N TYR A 98 15.78 8.23 -1.84
CA TYR A 98 15.83 7.42 -0.62
C TYR A 98 14.79 6.29 -0.68
N ILE A 99 15.25 5.06 -0.54
CA ILE A 99 14.36 3.93 -0.28
C ILE A 99 13.92 3.97 1.18
N CYS A 100 12.61 3.85 1.40
CA CYS A 100 12.00 3.75 2.72
C CYS A 100 11.27 2.41 2.83
N SER A 101 12.04 1.38 3.20
CA SER A 101 11.61 0.00 3.34
C SER A 101 12.30 -0.66 4.53
N SER A 102 11.53 -1.31 5.40
CA SER A 102 12.04 -1.83 6.67
C SER A 102 12.14 -3.35 6.70
N HIS A 103 11.20 -4.04 6.06
CA HIS A 103 11.10 -5.49 6.07
C HIS A 103 10.85 -6.03 4.67
N ASP A 104 11.17 -7.31 4.47
CA ASP A 104 10.86 -8.05 3.27
C ASP A 104 10.45 -9.48 3.62
N ALA A 105 9.56 -10.06 2.81
CA ALA A 105 9.05 -11.39 3.00
C ALA A 105 8.62 -12.01 1.67
N THR A 106 8.56 -13.34 1.61
CA THR A 106 7.81 -14.01 0.55
C THR A 106 6.34 -14.13 0.93
N ILE A 107 5.48 -14.40 -0.05
CA ILE A 107 4.06 -14.67 0.22
C ILE A 107 3.86 -15.83 1.20
N HIS A 108 4.74 -16.84 1.18
CA HIS A 108 4.73 -17.95 2.13
C HIS A 108 5.07 -17.49 3.55
N GLY A 109 6.10 -16.65 3.69
CA GLY A 109 6.50 -16.07 4.99
C GLY A 109 5.39 -15.19 5.56
N LEU A 110 4.84 -14.30 4.74
CA LEU A 110 3.74 -13.42 5.14
C LEU A 110 2.48 -14.23 5.52
N ALA A 111 2.09 -15.22 4.72
CA ALA A 111 0.93 -16.06 5.01
C ALA A 111 1.11 -16.87 6.30
N ARG A 112 2.33 -17.33 6.60
CA ARG A 112 2.65 -17.98 7.88
C ARG A 112 2.47 -17.03 9.04
N MET A 113 3.11 -15.86 8.99
CA MET A 113 2.98 -14.82 10.03
C MET A 113 1.50 -14.48 10.29
N LEU A 114 0.71 -14.28 9.24
CA LEU A 114 -0.69 -13.93 9.39
C LEU A 114 -1.54 -15.08 9.96
N ARG A 115 -1.28 -16.35 9.60
CA ARG A 115 -1.98 -17.49 10.21
C ARG A 115 -1.69 -17.63 11.70
N ASP A 116 -0.42 -17.46 12.08
CA ASP A 116 0.01 -17.61 13.47
C ASP A 116 -0.62 -16.53 14.35
N ARG A 117 -0.82 -15.32 13.81
CA ARG A 117 -1.38 -14.16 14.53
C ARG A 117 -2.91 -14.08 14.46
N PHE A 118 -3.52 -14.50 13.37
CA PHE A 118 -4.96 -14.39 13.10
C PHE A 118 -5.57 -15.73 12.65
N PRO A 119 -5.61 -16.73 13.55
CA PRO A 119 -6.10 -18.07 13.24
C PRO A 119 -7.58 -18.12 12.83
N GLU A 120 -8.34 -17.04 13.05
CA GLU A 120 -9.74 -16.88 12.65
C GLU A 120 -9.97 -16.65 11.14
N TYR A 121 -8.91 -16.43 10.36
CA TYR A 121 -8.98 -16.28 8.91
C TYR A 121 -8.44 -17.50 8.16
N SER A 122 -9.18 -17.94 7.15
CA SER A 122 -8.74 -19.01 6.23
C SER A 122 -7.66 -18.54 5.25
N ILE A 123 -6.42 -18.44 5.72
CA ILE A 123 -5.26 -17.99 4.91
C ILE A 123 -4.57 -19.19 4.21
N PRO A 124 -4.41 -19.17 2.87
CA PRO A 124 -3.82 -20.27 2.11
C PRO A 124 -2.39 -20.63 2.52
N GLN A 125 -2.04 -21.92 2.47
CA GLN A 125 -0.68 -22.42 2.71
C GLN A 125 0.14 -22.55 1.41
N LYS A 126 -0.53 -22.78 0.28
CA LYS A 126 0.07 -22.98 -1.03
C LYS A 126 -0.44 -21.93 -2.01
N PHE A 127 0.43 -21.50 -2.91
CA PHE A 127 0.14 -20.49 -3.92
C PHE A 127 0.54 -21.04 -5.29
N ALA A 128 -0.36 -21.00 -6.27
CA ALA A 128 -0.10 -21.54 -7.59
C ALA A 128 1.06 -20.79 -8.28
N GLY A 129 2.05 -21.52 -8.80
CA GLY A 129 3.19 -20.94 -9.51
C GLY A 129 4.19 -20.18 -8.62
N VAL A 130 4.19 -20.47 -7.31
CA VAL A 130 5.16 -19.95 -6.36
C VAL A 130 5.90 -21.12 -5.73
N ASP A 131 7.22 -21.14 -5.86
CA ASP A 131 8.07 -22.18 -5.29
C ASP A 131 8.24 -21.99 -3.78
N ASP A 132 8.27 -23.10 -3.03
CA ASP A 132 8.39 -23.08 -1.56
C ASP A 132 9.76 -22.57 -1.07
N ASP A 133 10.80 -22.64 -1.91
CA ASP A 133 12.17 -22.18 -1.65
C ASP A 133 12.45 -20.75 -2.16
N LEU A 134 11.40 -20.04 -2.58
CA LEU A 134 11.50 -18.64 -3.02
C LEU A 134 12.20 -17.78 -1.97
N GLN A 135 13.18 -17.00 -2.41
CA GLN A 135 13.91 -16.06 -1.55
C GLN A 135 13.24 -14.68 -1.56
N PRO A 136 13.27 -13.93 -0.46
CA PRO A 136 12.76 -12.56 -0.45
C PRO A 136 13.66 -11.64 -1.31
N ILE A 137 13.09 -10.53 -1.78
CA ILE A 137 13.84 -9.46 -2.45
C ILE A 137 13.96 -8.29 -1.47
N HIS A 138 15.20 -7.92 -1.16
CA HIS A 138 15.48 -6.84 -0.22
C HIS A 138 15.57 -5.47 -0.91
N PHE A 139 14.92 -4.47 -0.33
CA PHE A 139 15.05 -3.06 -0.72
C PHE A 139 15.88 -2.32 0.34
N SER A 140 17.11 -1.94 -0.02
CA SER A 140 18.04 -1.37 0.95
C SER A 140 17.72 0.08 1.28
N SER A 141 17.31 0.31 2.53
CA SER A 141 17.18 1.66 3.11
C SER A 141 18.50 2.15 3.72
N LYS A 142 19.65 1.54 3.38
CA LYS A 142 20.94 1.88 3.99
C LYS A 142 21.25 3.38 3.91
N LYS A 143 20.97 4.02 2.78
CA LYS A 143 21.18 5.47 2.64
C LYS A 143 20.39 6.27 3.67
N LEU A 144 19.11 5.94 3.88
CA LEU A 144 18.27 6.60 4.89
C LEU A 144 18.82 6.37 6.32
N LEU A 145 19.21 5.12 6.62
CA LEU A 145 19.78 4.75 7.92
C LEU A 145 21.14 5.42 8.19
N ASP A 146 21.97 5.59 7.16
CA ASP A 146 23.27 6.24 7.27
C ASP A 146 23.17 7.73 7.65
N HIS A 147 22.01 8.38 7.41
CA HIS A 147 21.73 9.73 7.91
C HIS A 147 21.28 9.75 9.39
N GLY A 148 21.07 8.59 10.01
CA GLY A 148 20.65 8.46 11.41
C GLY A 148 19.15 8.23 11.62
N PHE A 149 18.37 8.00 10.55
CA PHE A 149 16.99 7.56 10.70
C PHE A 149 16.92 6.13 11.26
N SER A 150 15.88 5.82 12.04
CA SER A 150 15.64 4.48 12.59
C SER A 150 14.17 4.08 12.45
N PHE A 151 13.92 2.91 11.86
CA PHE A 151 12.59 2.30 11.86
C PHE A 151 12.20 1.84 13.25
N ARG A 152 10.93 2.03 13.64
CA ARG A 152 10.42 1.71 14.98
C ARG A 152 9.51 0.50 15.03
N TYR A 153 8.95 0.10 13.90
CA TYR A 153 7.87 -0.89 13.85
C TYR A 153 8.32 -2.17 13.14
N THR A 154 7.86 -3.31 13.67
CA THR A 154 8.02 -4.64 13.05
C THR A 154 6.96 -4.89 11.98
N ALA A 155 7.16 -5.92 11.16
CA ALA A 155 6.11 -6.35 10.22
C ALA A 155 4.83 -6.75 10.95
N GLU A 156 4.93 -7.39 12.11
CA GLU A 156 3.80 -7.75 12.96
C GLU A 156 3.01 -6.51 13.42
N ASP A 157 3.69 -5.47 13.89
CA ASP A 157 3.04 -4.21 14.31
C ASP A 157 2.22 -3.59 13.18
N MET A 158 2.75 -3.61 11.95
CA MET A 158 2.08 -3.09 10.76
C MET A 158 0.74 -3.80 10.51
N PHE A 159 0.77 -5.14 10.50
CA PHE A 159 -0.41 -5.94 10.16
C PHE A 159 -1.42 -5.96 11.30
N ASP A 160 -0.98 -6.02 12.56
CA ASP A 160 -1.83 -5.91 13.73
C ASP A 160 -2.65 -4.62 13.73
N ALA A 161 -1.97 -3.49 13.56
CA ALA A 161 -2.61 -2.19 13.59
C ALA A 161 -3.55 -2.01 12.39
N ALA A 162 -3.13 -2.42 11.18
CA ALA A 162 -3.96 -2.37 9.99
C ALA A 162 -5.24 -3.22 10.12
N ILE A 163 -5.12 -4.48 10.57
CA ILE A 163 -6.24 -5.40 10.74
C ILE A 163 -7.18 -4.89 11.83
N ARG A 164 -6.65 -4.42 12.97
CA ARG A 164 -7.46 -3.81 14.04
C ARG A 164 -8.27 -2.63 13.52
N THR A 165 -7.63 -1.67 12.85
CA THR A 165 -8.32 -0.50 12.28
C THR A 165 -9.35 -0.90 11.23
N CYS A 166 -9.05 -1.87 10.36
CA CYS A 166 -10.02 -2.37 9.38
C CYS A 166 -11.22 -3.04 10.05
N ARG A 167 -11.03 -3.81 11.13
CA ARG A 167 -12.12 -4.43 11.90
C ARG A 167 -13.01 -3.38 12.58
N GLU A 168 -12.40 -2.41 13.24
CA GLU A 168 -13.11 -1.29 13.90
C GLU A 168 -13.97 -0.49 12.92
N LYS A 169 -13.50 -0.34 11.68
CA LYS A 169 -14.22 0.37 10.60
C LYS A 169 -15.14 -0.55 9.78
N GLY A 170 -15.22 -1.85 10.07
CA GLY A 170 -16.04 -2.81 9.32
C GLY A 170 -15.59 -3.03 7.88
N LEU A 171 -14.31 -2.81 7.57
CA LEU A 171 -13.73 -2.90 6.22
C LEU A 171 -13.23 -4.31 5.86
N ILE A 172 -13.07 -5.18 6.86
CA ILE A 172 -12.79 -6.62 6.70
C ILE A 172 -13.68 -7.41 7.66
N PRO A 173 -13.97 -8.69 7.38
CA PRO A 173 -14.78 -9.50 8.29
C PRO A 173 -14.02 -9.80 9.59
N LEU A 174 -14.75 -10.14 10.67
CA LEU A 174 -14.16 -10.51 11.98
C LEU A 174 -13.63 -11.96 12.03
N GLY A 175 -13.58 -12.65 10.89
CA GLY A 175 -13.18 -14.03 10.67
C GLY A 175 -13.73 -14.50 9.31
N ASP A 176 -13.93 -15.80 9.11
CA ASP A 176 -14.59 -16.32 7.90
C ASP A 176 -16.13 -16.07 7.85
N ALA A 177 -16.64 -15.25 8.76
CA ALA A 177 -18.04 -14.81 8.71
C ALA A 177 -18.28 -13.94 7.45
N PRO A 178 -19.39 -14.14 6.72
CA PRO A 178 -19.69 -13.33 5.54
C PRO A 178 -19.72 -11.84 5.91
N PRO A 179 -19.22 -10.96 5.02
CA PRO A 179 -19.23 -9.52 5.30
C PRO A 179 -20.67 -9.06 5.56
N PRO A 180 -20.89 -8.14 6.52
CA PRO A 180 -22.21 -7.58 6.74
C PRO A 180 -22.71 -6.95 5.44
N ALA A 181 -23.95 -7.30 5.05
CA ALA A 181 -24.56 -6.74 3.85
C ALA A 181 -24.49 -5.21 3.92
N ALA A 182 -24.04 -4.58 2.83
CA ALA A 182 -24.00 -3.12 2.69
C ALA A 182 -25.42 -2.54 2.72
N GLY A 183 -25.98 -2.39 3.91
CA GLY A 183 -27.29 -1.84 4.19
C GLY A 183 -27.22 -0.35 4.48
N GLY A 184 -26.81 0.43 3.49
CA GLY A 184 -26.94 1.89 3.50
C GLY A 184 -27.75 2.32 2.29
N LYS A 185 -29.05 2.63 2.49
CA LYS A 185 -29.91 3.19 1.44
C LYS A 185 -29.27 4.46 0.90
N LEU A 186 -28.77 4.41 -0.33
CA LEU A 186 -28.49 5.60 -1.11
C LEU A 186 -29.85 6.22 -1.46
N GLY A 187 -30.15 7.36 -0.87
CA GLY A 187 -31.36 8.13 -1.16
C GLY A 187 -31.44 8.40 -2.66
N ALA A 188 -32.61 8.10 -3.23
CA ALA A 188 -32.94 8.41 -4.61
C ALA A 188 -32.81 9.93 -4.82
N LEU A 189 -31.84 10.35 -5.63
CA LEU A 189 -31.90 11.65 -6.28
C LEU A 189 -32.79 11.50 -7.52
N ALA A 190 -33.93 12.18 -7.45
CA ALA A 190 -34.91 12.28 -8.52
C ALA A 190 -34.27 12.80 -9.80
N ALA A 191 -34.50 12.08 -10.90
CA ALA A 191 -34.33 12.60 -12.24
C ALA A 191 -35.39 13.70 -12.46
N GLY A 192 -34.94 14.95 -12.46
CA GLY A 192 -35.75 16.08 -12.94
C GLY A 192 -35.65 16.14 -14.46
N GLU A 193 -36.78 15.97 -15.13
CA GLU A 193 -36.96 16.28 -16.55
C GLU A 193 -36.67 17.76 -16.79
N GLY A 194 -35.79 18.05 -17.76
CA GLY A 194 -35.36 19.39 -18.14
C GLY A 194 -35.37 19.56 -19.65
N GLN A 195 -36.58 19.74 -20.17
CA GLN A 195 -37.01 20.48 -21.36
C GLN A 195 -35.96 20.96 -22.37
N ALA A 196 -36.17 20.56 -23.63
CA ALA A 196 -35.52 21.10 -24.82
C ALA A 196 -36.01 22.52 -25.16
N ILE A 197 -35.06 23.42 -25.41
CA ILE A 197 -35.11 24.60 -26.29
C ILE A 197 -33.68 24.70 -26.87
N GLY A 198 -33.35 24.88 -28.15
CA GLY A 198 -34.05 25.48 -29.27
C GLY A 198 -33.28 26.74 -29.72
N ALA A 199 -32.67 26.68 -30.91
CA ALA A 199 -32.22 27.77 -31.81
C ALA A 199 -30.80 28.39 -31.67
N GLU A 200 -30.05 28.26 -32.79
CA GLU A 200 -29.36 29.31 -33.60
C GLU A 200 -28.74 30.50 -32.84
N THR A 201 -27.47 30.86 -32.99
CA THR A 201 -26.64 31.11 -34.19
C THR A 201 -25.15 30.91 -33.92
#